data_AF-A0A524GQI7-F1
#
_entry.id   AF-A0A524GQI7-F1
#
_cell.length_a   1.000
_cell.length_b   1.000
_cell.length_c   1.000
_cell.angle_alpha   90.00
_cell.angle_beta   90.00
_cell.angle_gamma   90.00
#
_symmetry.space_group_name_H-M   'P 1'
#
loop_
_entity.id
_entity.type
_entity.pdbx_description
1 polymer ?
#
loop_
_entity_poly.entity_id
_entity_poly.type
_entity_poly.pdbx_seq_one_letter_code
_entity_poly.pdbx_strand_id
1 'polypeptide(L)'
;AVPVIVFCVVFGLSMDYEVFLLSRVSEGVHKGLSNREAIVHGLARTAGVITSAAMVMIVVFAGFALGDFLVIKILGFSLAVAILFDATLVRLAIGPALLQLGGRWNWWPGMR
;
A
#
# COMPACT_ATOMS: atom_id res chain seq x y z
N ALA A 1 -21.24 4.16 -12.22
CA ALA A 1 -20.37 5.06 -11.41
C ALA A 1 -19.59 4.30 -10.33
N VAL A 2 -20.20 3.37 -9.60
CA VAL A 2 -19.57 2.60 -8.51
C VAL A 2 -18.16 2.05 -8.86
N PRO A 3 -17.91 1.39 -10.01
CA PRO A 3 -16.58 0.87 -10.31
C PRO A 3 -15.50 1.95 -10.45
N VAL A 4 -15.85 3.10 -11.03
CA VAL A 4 -14.94 4.24 -11.20
C VAL A 4 -14.57 4.83 -9.84
N ILE A 5 -15.56 4.98 -8.95
CA ILE A 5 -15.33 5.49 -7.59
C ILE A 5 -14.41 4.55 -6.80
N VAL A 6 -14.70 3.24 -6.83
CA VAL A 6 -13.86 2.23 -6.17
C VAL A 6 -12.44 2.28 -6.72
N PHE A 7 -12.30 2.33 -8.05
CA PHE A 7 -10.99 2.44 -8.69
C PHE A 7 -10.23 3.69 -8.24
N CYS A 8 -10.84 4.88 -8.30
CA CYS A 8 -10.19 6.12 -7.89
C CYS A 8 -9.76 6.11 -6.43
N VAL A 9 -10.62 5.60 -5.53
CA VAL A 9 -10.31 5.53 -4.09
C VAL A 9 -9.18 4.54 -3.83
N VAL A 10 -9.28 3.32 -4.36
CA VAL A 10 -8.26 2.28 -4.16
C VAL A 10 -6.93 2.73 -4.74
N PHE A 11 -6.93 3.26 -5.97
CA PHE A 11 -5.70 3.73 -6.61
C PHE A 11 -5.03 4.87 -5.83
N GLY A 12 -5.81 5.82 -5.31
CA GLY A 12 -5.28 6.89 -4.46
C GLY A 12 -4.65 6.33 -3.17
N LEU A 13 -5.36 5.42 -2.49
CA LEU A 13 -4.86 4.79 -1.27
C LEU A 13 -3.59 3.95 -1.52
N SER A 14 -3.56 3.19 -2.61
CA SER A 14 -2.39 2.39 -3.01
C SER A 14 -1.16 3.28 -3.25
N MET A 15 -1.33 4.39 -3.97
CA MET A 15 -0.24 5.32 -4.25
C MET A 15 0.37 5.89 -2.97
N ASP A 16 -0.47 6.28 -1.99
CA ASP A 16 0.00 6.82 -0.71
C ASP A 16 0.88 5.80 0.04
N TYR A 17 0.53 4.51 -0.01
CA TYR A 17 1.31 3.46 0.64
C TYR A 17 2.60 3.11 -0.08
N GLU A 18 2.57 3.00 -1.40
CA GLU A 18 3.76 2.71 -2.19
C GLU A 18 4.77 3.85 -2.09
N VAL A 19 4.32 5.11 -2.20
CA VAL A 19 5.20 6.28 -2.05
C VAL A 19 5.82 6.34 -0.65
N PHE A 20 5.05 6.04 0.40
CA PHE A 20 5.58 6.00 1.77
C PHE A 20 6.61 4.88 1.96
N LEU A 21 6.34 3.68 1.43
CA LEU A 21 7.29 2.56 1.47
C LEU A 21 8.57 2.90 0.70
N LEU A 22 8.43 3.37 -0.54
CA LEU A 22 9.54 3.77 -1.40
C LEU A 22 10.39 4.86 -0.76
N SER A 23 9.76 5.86 -0.15
CA SER A 23 10.45 6.94 0.58
C SER A 23 11.31 6.39 1.71
N ARG A 24 10.78 5.43 2.49
CA ARG A 24 11.53 4.80 3.59
C ARG A 24 12.66 3.91 3.13
N VAL A 25 12.47 3.15 2.05
CA VAL A 25 13.53 2.35 1.45
C VAL A 25 14.62 3.26 0.88
N SER A 26 14.23 4.34 0.20
CA SER A 26 15.15 5.37 -0.32
C SER A 26 15.99 5.99 0.80
N GLU A 27 15.37 6.34 1.93
CA GLU A 27 16.06 6.88 3.10
C GLU A 27 17.10 5.89 3.65
N GLY A 28 16.79 4.59 3.63
CA GLY A 28 17.73 3.54 4.02
C GLY A 28 18.92 3.43 3.07
N VAL A 29 18.66 3.44 1.76
CA VAL A 29 19.70 3.38 0.72
C VAL A 29 20.61 4.61 0.78
N HIS A 30 20.06 5.82 0.97
CA HIS A 30 20.85 7.05 1.13
C HIS A 30 21.72 7.04 2.39
N LYS A 31 21.34 6.30 3.43
CA LYS A 31 22.16 6.10 4.64
C LYS A 31 23.25 5.05 4.45
N GLY A 32 23.43 4.51 3.24
CA GLY A 32 24.47 3.55 2.91
C GLY A 32 24.08 2.08 3.10
N LEU A 33 22.80 1.77 3.37
CA LEU A 33 22.34 0.38 3.43
C LEU A 33 22.32 -0.24 2.03
N SER A 34 22.60 -1.55 1.95
CA SER A 34 22.37 -2.28 0.71
C SER A 34 20.87 -2.28 0.36
N ASN A 35 20.51 -2.38 -0.92
CA ASN A 35 19.12 -2.34 -1.37
C ASN A 35 18.24 -3.36 -0.61
N ARG A 36 18.77 -4.56 -0.37
CA ARG A 36 18.06 -5.62 0.36
C ARG A 36 17.85 -5.27 1.84
N GLU A 37 18.87 -4.73 2.50
CA GLU A 37 18.77 -4.30 3.90
C GLU A 37 17.82 -3.11 4.06
N ALA A 38 17.85 -2.15 3.13
CA ALA A 38 16.94 -1.02 3.11
C ALA A 38 15.48 -1.45 2.93
N ILE A 39 15.20 -2.42 2.06
CA ILE A 39 13.86 -3.00 1.89
C ILE A 39 13.39 -3.66 3.18
N VAL A 40 14.22 -4.52 3.79
CA VAL A 40 13.86 -5.23 5.03
C VAL A 40 13.62 -4.23 6.18
N HIS A 41 14.50 -3.24 6.32
CA HIS A 41 14.38 -2.22 7.37
C HIS A 41 13.17 -1.32 7.17
N GLY A 42 12.93 -0.88 5.93
CA GLY A 42 11.76 -0.10 5.54
C GLY A 42 10.45 -0.84 5.80
N LEU A 43 10.39 -2.12 5.44
CA LEU A 43 9.20 -2.95 5.67
C LEU A 43 8.94 -3.17 7.16
N ALA A 44 9.95 -3.55 7.94
CA ALA A 44 9.82 -3.81 9.38
C ALA A 44 9.31 -2.57 10.15
N ARG A 45 9.81 -1.38 9.82
CA ARG A 45 9.44 -0.15 10.52
C ARG A 45 8.05 0.37 10.15
N THR A 46 7.58 0.07 8.93
CA THR A 46 6.31 0.59 8.41
C THR A 46 5.16 -0.41 8.48
N ALA A 47 5.45 -1.70 8.67
CA ALA A 47 4.45 -2.76 8.78
C ALA A 47 3.38 -2.46 9.85
N GLY A 48 3.79 -2.11 11.07
CA GLY A 48 2.85 -1.85 12.17
C GLY A 48 1.85 -0.73 11.86
N VAL A 49 2.36 0.46 11.52
CA VAL A 49 1.52 1.65 11.24
C VAL A 49 0.53 1.39 10.10
N ILE A 50 0.96 0.67 9.06
CA ILE A 50 0.11 0.43 7.90
C ILE A 50 -0.91 -0.67 8.15
N THR A 51 -0.55 -1.73 8.88
CA THR A 51 -1.53 -2.72 9.32
C THR A 51 -2.61 -2.11 10.20
N SER A 52 -2.26 -1.17 11.09
CA SER A 52 -3.27 -0.46 11.89
C SER A 52 -4.18 0.43 11.04
N ALA A 53 -3.63 1.15 10.05
CA ALA A 53 -4.45 1.98 9.15
C ALA A 53 -5.38 1.12 8.29
N ALA A 54 -4.89 0.01 7.75
CA ALA A 54 -5.68 -0.95 6.99
C ALA A 54 -6.81 -1.54 7.83
N MET A 55 -6.55 -1.87 9.11
CA MET A 55 -7.55 -2.40 10.02
C MET A 55 -8.70 -1.41 10.25
N VAL A 56 -8.40 -0.13 10.47
CA VAL A 56 -9.42 0.92 10.62
C VAL A 56 -10.27 1.03 9.36
N MET A 57 -9.64 1.04 8.18
CA MET A 57 -10.38 1.09 6.90
C MET A 57 -11.30 -0.11 6.71
N ILE A 58 -10.80 -1.32 6.98
CA ILE A 58 -11.61 -2.55 6.87
C ILE A 58 -12.83 -2.47 7.81
N VAL A 59 -12.67 -2.01 9.05
CA VAL A 59 -13.77 -1.86 10.00
C VAL A 59 -14.81 -0.84 9.51
N VAL A 60 -14.37 0.31 9.00
CA VAL A 60 -15.27 1.36 8.48
C VAL A 60 -16.06 0.86 7.26
N PHE A 61 -15.38 0.23 6.29
CA PHE A 61 -16.03 -0.27 5.08
C PHE A 61 -16.91 -1.51 5.33
N ALA A 62 -16.54 -2.36 6.29
CA ALA A 62 -17.40 -3.44 6.76
C ALA A 62 -18.68 -2.87 7.39
N GLY A 63 -18.59 -1.76 8.14
CA GLY A 63 -19.76 -1.03 8.65
C GLY A 63 -20.70 -0.57 7.54
N PHE A 64 -20.15 -0.09 6.41
CA PHE A 64 -20.96 0.32 5.25
C PHE A 64 -21.70 -0.86 4.59
N ALA A 65 -21.17 -2.08 4.71
CA ALA A 65 -21.83 -3.29 4.20
C ALA A 65 -23.08 -3.69 5.01
N LEU A 66 -23.24 -3.16 6.23
CA LEU A 66 -24.41 -3.38 7.09
C LEU A 66 -25.56 -2.39 6.82
N GLY A 67 -25.35 -1.38 5.98
CA GLY A 67 -26.38 -0.40 5.64
C GLY A 67 -27.47 -0.94 4.71
N ASP A 68 -28.65 -0.34 4.77
CA ASP A 68 -29.83 -0.75 3.99
C ASP A 68 -29.78 -0.32 2.52
N PHE A 69 -28.94 0.66 2.17
CA PHE A 69 -28.85 1.18 0.81
C PHE A 69 -27.92 0.34 -0.07
N LEU A 70 -28.47 -0.31 -1.09
CA LEU A 70 -27.76 -1.25 -1.97
C LEU A 70 -26.47 -0.68 -2.55
N VAL A 71 -26.47 0.59 -2.98
CA VAL A 71 -25.29 1.24 -3.57
C VAL A 71 -24.15 1.39 -2.56
N ILE A 72 -24.46 1.78 -1.32
CA ILE A 72 -23.48 1.93 -0.24
C ILE A 72 -22.94 0.56 0.16
N LYS A 73 -23.80 -0.46 0.22
CA LYS A 73 -23.41 -1.84 0.53
C LYS A 73 -22.42 -2.40 -0.49
N ILE A 74 -22.69 -2.23 -1.79
CA ILE A 74 -21.79 -2.67 -2.86
C ILE A 74 -20.47 -1.89 -2.83
N LEU A 75 -20.52 -0.57 -2.61
CA LEU A 75 -19.32 0.26 -2.47
C LEU A 75 -18.46 -0.18 -1.28
N GLY A 76 -19.06 -0.33 -0.10
CA GLY A 76 -18.37 -0.74 1.12
C GLY A 76 -17.72 -2.11 0.98
N PHE A 77 -18.46 -3.09 0.45
CA PHE A 77 -17.91 -4.42 0.19
C PHE A 77 -16.74 -4.38 -0.81
N SER A 78 -16.90 -3.67 -1.94
CA SER A 78 -15.86 -3.59 -2.97
C SER A 78 -14.59 -2.92 -2.45
N LEU A 79 -14.73 -1.84 -1.68
CA LEU A 79 -13.61 -1.12 -1.07
C LEU A 79 -12.91 -1.97 0.00
N ALA A 80 -13.66 -2.66 0.86
CA ALA A 80 -13.10 -3.53 1.89
C ALA A 80 -12.24 -4.65 1.26
N VAL A 81 -12.77 -5.32 0.23
CA VAL A 81 -12.04 -6.37 -0.50
C VAL A 81 -10.80 -5.80 -1.19
N ALA A 82 -10.94 -4.69 -1.91
CA ALA A 82 -9.82 -4.10 -2.64
C ALA A 82 -8.67 -3.65 -1.72
N ILE A 83 -8.99 -3.01 -0.59
CA ILE A 83 -8.00 -2.58 0.40
C ILE A 83 -7.34 -3.78 1.08
N LEU A 84 -8.09 -4.85 1.35
CA LEU A 84 -7.51 -6.08 1.90
C LEU A 84 -6.47 -6.66 0.95
N PHE A 85 -6.77 -6.73 -0.35
CA PHE A 85 -5.82 -7.18 -1.37
C PHE A 85 -4.61 -6.26 -1.48
N ASP A 86 -4.81 -4.94 -1.48
CA ASP A 86 -3.71 -3.97 -1.57
C ASP A 86 -2.76 -4.06 -0.36
N ALA A 87 -3.32 -4.02 0.85
CA ALA A 87 -2.56 -4.07 2.10
C ALA A 87 -1.79 -5.38 2.30
N THR A 88 -2.20 -6.48 1.64
CA THR A 88 -1.57 -7.79 1.74
C THR A 88 -0.74 -8.13 0.51
N LEU A 89 -1.37 -8.31 -0.64
CA LEU A 89 -0.72 -8.78 -1.87
C LEU A 89 0.23 -7.74 -2.44
N VAL A 90 -0.26 -6.52 -2.63
CA VAL A 90 0.55 -5.45 -3.26
C VAL A 90 1.69 -5.07 -2.32
N ARG A 91 1.38 -4.85 -1.04
CA ARG A 91 2.36 -4.35 -0.08
C ARG A 91 3.40 -5.38 0.38
N LEU A 92 3.01 -6.63 0.63
CA LEU A 92 3.93 -7.62 1.20
C LEU A 92 4.72 -8.37 0.12
N ALA A 93 4.15 -8.51 -1.08
CA ALA A 93 4.78 -9.26 -2.16
C ALA A 93 5.22 -8.34 -3.31
N ILE A 94 4.29 -7.64 -3.95
CA ILE A 94 4.56 -6.97 -5.23
C ILE A 94 5.52 -5.80 -5.06
N GLY A 95 5.26 -4.87 -4.14
CA GLY A 95 6.10 -3.70 -3.90
C GLY A 95 7.56 -4.06 -3.56
N PRO A 96 7.81 -4.93 -2.56
CA PRO A 96 9.16 -5.40 -2.23
C PRO A 96 9.83 -6.17 -3.37
N ALA A 97 9.07 -6.99 -4.12
CA ALA A 97 9.61 -7.72 -5.26
C ALA A 97 10.03 -6.78 -6.40
N LEU A 98 9.23 -5.75 -6.71
CA LEU A 98 9.58 -4.75 -7.72
C LEU A 98 10.82 -3.95 -7.30
N LEU A 99 10.92 -3.53 -6.04
CA LEU A 99 12.10 -2.87 -5.49
C LEU A 99 13.36 -3.75 -5.55
N GLN A 100 13.19 -5.05 -5.33
CA GLN A 100 14.30 -6.00 -5.40
C GLN A 100 14.73 -6.27 -6.85
N LEU A 101 13.79 -6.44 -7.77
CA LEU A 101 14.06 -6.64 -9.20
C LEU A 101 14.65 -5.39 -9.86
N GLY A 102 14.16 -4.21 -9.48
CA GLY A 102 14.66 -2.92 -9.98
C GLY A 102 16.09 -2.60 -9.54
N GLY A 103 16.57 -3.19 -8.44
CA GLY A 103 17.96 -3.11 -8.00
C GLY A 103 18.53 -1.68 -8.02
N ARG A 104 19.66 -1.48 -8.72
CA ARG A 104 20.30 -0.16 -8.90
C ARG A 104 19.52 0.79 -9.82
N TRP A 105 18.66 0.27 -10.68
CA TRP A 105 17.88 1.06 -11.64
C TRP A 105 16.75 1.82 -10.96
N ASN A 106 16.26 1.32 -9.82
CA ASN A 106 15.26 2.00 -9.00
C ASN A 106 15.70 3.41 -8.54
N TRP A 107 17.00 3.69 -8.54
CA TRP A 107 17.59 4.90 -7.98
C TRP A 107 18.22 5.81 -9.04
N TRP A 108 18.02 5.53 -10.33
CA TRP A 108 18.56 6.37 -11.40
C TRP A 108 17.62 7.57 -11.67
N PRO A 109 18.11 8.81 -11.79
CA PRO A 109 19.50 9.29 -11.73
C PRO A 109 19.97 9.74 -10.32
N GLY A 110 19.18 9.48 -9.28
CA GLY A 110 19.30 10.07 -7.93
C GLY A 110 20.43 9.56 -7.01
N MET A 111 21.28 8.63 -7.43
CA MET A 111 22.50 8.31 -6.68
C MET A 111 23.63 9.27 -7.08
N ARG A 112 23.68 10.43 -6.43
CA ARG A 112 24.86 11.30 -6.33
C ARG A 112 25.30 11.41 -4.87
#